data_AF-A0A2P5NAM6-F1
#
_entry.id   AF-A0A2P5NAM6-F1
#
_cell.length_a   1.000
_cell.length_b   1.000
_cell.length_c   1.000
_cell.angle_alpha   90.00
_cell.angle_beta   90.00
_cell.angle_gamma   90.00
#
_symmetry.space_group_name_H-M   'P 1'
#
loop_
_entity.id
_entity.type
_entity.pdbx_description
1 polymer ?
#
loop_
_entity_poly.entity_id
_entity_poly.type
_entity_poly.pdbx_seq_one_letter_code
_entity_poly.pdbx_strand_id
1 'polypeptide(L)'
;MLPYLKNMMEKEKNRSAKIEIHELKPLVPLQKSHKLSSLRNKSTGGQAERKPADGLLTGQHNELLTYAQTLIDLKIKSIMDSYPSGRRMKLFTVRFGSMESIKMMTIACAFERLQIDTGKINLKPLANKNYYGNQVE
;
A
#
# COMPACT_ATOMS: atom_id res chain seq x y z
N MET A 1 -48.91 -0.24 5.45
CA MET A 1 -47.97 -0.50 4.34
C MET A 1 -47.49 -1.94 4.44
N LEU A 2 -47.70 -2.72 3.39
CA LEU A 2 -47.50 -4.18 3.40
C LEU A 2 -45.99 -4.52 3.39
N PRO A 3 -45.52 -5.49 4.22
CA PRO A 3 -44.10 -5.87 4.34
C PRO A 3 -43.50 -6.45 3.05
N TYR A 4 -44.35 -6.75 2.06
CA TYR A 4 -43.96 -7.31 0.77
C TYR A 4 -43.17 -6.32 -0.12
N LEU A 5 -43.45 -5.02 -0.04
CA LEU A 5 -42.78 -4.00 -0.84
C LEU A 5 -41.36 -3.67 -0.34
N LYS A 6 -41.10 -3.86 0.97
CA LYS A 6 -39.78 -3.60 1.57
C LYS A 6 -38.74 -4.62 1.08
N ASN A 7 -39.14 -5.89 0.97
CA ASN A 7 -38.29 -6.98 0.48
C ASN A 7 -38.04 -6.93 -1.04
N MET A 8 -38.91 -6.25 -1.81
CA MET A 8 -38.71 -6.03 -3.25
C MET A 8 -37.65 -4.95 -3.50
N MET A 9 -37.65 -3.86 -2.72
CA MET A 9 -36.64 -2.80 -2.84
C MET A 9 -35.26 -3.19 -2.28
N GLU A 10 -35.19 -4.18 -1.38
CA GLU A 10 -33.93 -4.76 -0.90
C GLU A 10 -33.27 -5.72 -1.91
N LYS A 11 -34.08 -6.40 -2.75
CA LYS A 11 -33.56 -7.36 -3.74
C LYS A 11 -32.95 -6.71 -4.99
N GLU A 12 -33.27 -5.46 -5.30
CA GLU A 12 -32.69 -4.74 -6.45
C GLU A 12 -31.39 -4.00 -6.13
N LYS A 13 -31.03 -3.83 -4.85
CA LYS A 13 -29.84 -3.08 -4.43
C LYS A 13 -28.53 -3.88 -4.46
N ASN A 14 -28.59 -5.18 -4.76
CA ASN A 14 -27.45 -6.12 -4.66
C ASN A 14 -27.23 -6.95 -5.95
N ARG A 15 -27.44 -6.35 -7.12
CA ARG A 15 -26.99 -6.91 -8.41
C ARG A 15 -25.66 -6.28 -8.83
N SER A 16 -24.58 -6.55 -8.10
CA SER A 16 -23.23 -6.35 -8.61
C SER A 16 -22.97 -7.39 -9.69
N ALA A 17 -23.03 -6.98 -10.96
CA ALA A 17 -22.70 -7.84 -12.09
C ALA A 17 -21.24 -8.28 -11.96
N LYS A 18 -21.00 -9.60 -11.91
CA LYS A 18 -19.65 -10.17 -11.94
C LYS A 18 -19.11 -10.01 -13.36
N ILE A 19 -18.28 -8.99 -13.59
CA ILE A 19 -17.62 -8.75 -14.88
C ILE A 19 -16.24 -9.41 -14.79
N GLU A 20 -16.02 -10.47 -15.58
CA GLU A 20 -14.71 -11.07 -15.76
C GLU A 20 -14.05 -10.46 -17.00
N ILE A 21 -12.94 -9.75 -16.79
CA ILE A 21 -12.13 -9.15 -17.86
C ILE A 21 -10.98 -10.09 -18.14
N HIS A 22 -10.96 -10.69 -19.32
CA HIS A 22 -9.84 -11.50 -19.80
C HIS A 22 -8.95 -10.67 -20.72
N GLU A 23 -7.76 -10.33 -20.23
CA GLU A 23 -6.75 -9.66 -21.05
C GLU A 23 -6.11 -10.66 -22.02
N LEU A 24 -6.26 -10.40 -23.31
CA LEU A 24 -5.57 -11.16 -24.35
C LEU A 24 -4.12 -10.66 -24.48
N LYS A 25 -3.17 -11.59 -24.60
CA LYS A 25 -1.77 -11.26 -24.84
C LYS A 25 -1.63 -10.61 -26.22
N PRO A 26 -0.94 -9.46 -26.33
CA PRO A 26 -0.78 -8.79 -27.62
C PRO A 26 0.07 -9.66 -28.57
N LEU A 27 -0.39 -9.78 -29.82
CA LEU A 27 0.30 -10.56 -30.87
C LEU A 27 1.69 -9.98 -31.21
N VAL A 28 1.92 -8.70 -30.89
CA VAL A 28 3.19 -8.02 -31.12
C VAL A 28 3.64 -7.36 -29.80
N PRO A 29 4.93 -7.49 -29.40
CA PRO A 29 5.45 -6.81 -28.23
C PRO A 29 5.23 -5.29 -28.33
N LEU A 30 4.66 -4.70 -27.29
CA LEU A 30 4.32 -3.27 -27.23
C LEU A 30 5.52 -2.33 -27.48
N GLN A 31 6.72 -2.81 -27.20
CA GLN A 31 7.99 -2.08 -27.39
C GLN A 31 8.41 -1.98 -28.87
N LYS A 32 7.86 -2.81 -29.75
CA LYS A 32 8.23 -2.87 -31.17
C LYS A 32 7.34 -2.03 -32.07
N SER A 33 6.21 -1.50 -31.56
CA SER A 33 5.28 -0.70 -32.34
C SER A 33 5.29 0.75 -31.89
N HIS A 34 5.84 1.62 -32.74
CA HIS A 34 5.92 3.07 -32.49
C HIS A 34 4.53 3.70 -32.32
N LYS A 35 3.52 3.16 -33.02
CA LYS A 35 2.12 3.61 -32.90
C LYS A 35 1.51 3.21 -31.56
N LEU A 36 1.76 1.99 -31.06
CA LEU A 36 1.26 1.52 -29.76
C LEU A 36 1.98 2.20 -28.59
N SER A 37 3.30 2.43 -28.69
CA SER A 37 4.03 3.19 -27.68
C SER A 37 3.56 4.64 -27.60
N SER A 38 3.26 5.27 -28.74
CA SER A 38 2.72 6.63 -28.79
C SER A 38 1.31 6.70 -28.19
N LEU A 39 0.45 5.70 -28.46
CA LEU A 39 -0.88 5.62 -27.86
C LEU A 39 -0.83 5.39 -26.34
N ARG A 40 0.09 4.55 -25.85
CA ARG A 40 0.33 4.38 -24.41
C ARG A 40 0.71 5.70 -23.74
N ASN A 41 1.62 6.45 -24.36
CA ASN A 41 2.06 7.73 -23.80
C ASN A 41 0.93 8.78 -23.83
N LYS A 42 0.07 8.75 -24.86
CA LYS A 42 -1.11 9.61 -24.95
C LYS A 42 -2.21 9.23 -23.95
N SER A 43 -2.41 7.94 -23.66
CA SER A 43 -3.39 7.48 -22.67
C SER A 43 -2.90 7.57 -21.21
N THR A 44 -1.59 7.68 -20.97
CA THR A 44 -1.05 8.06 -19.65
C THR A 44 -1.20 9.55 -19.32
N GLY A 45 -1.61 10.37 -20.28
CA GLY A 45 -2.02 11.77 -20.05
C GLY A 45 -3.40 11.94 -19.40
N GLY A 46 -4.07 10.85 -19.04
CA GLY A 46 -5.42 10.84 -18.45
C GLY A 46 -5.62 9.78 -17.36
N GLN A 47 -4.56 9.39 -16.64
CA GLN A 47 -4.68 8.67 -15.36
C GLN A 47 -4.29 9.58 -14.19
N ALA A 48 -5.08 10.63 -14.00
CA ALA A 48 -5.49 11.08 -12.68
C ALA A 48 -7.01 10.77 -12.64
N GLU A 49 -7.53 9.97 -11.72
CA GLU A 49 -7.41 10.18 -10.29
C GLU A 49 -6.87 8.93 -9.57
N ARG A 50 -5.55 8.80 -9.48
CA ARG A 50 -5.02 8.72 -8.12
C ARG A 50 -5.11 10.14 -7.64
N LYS A 51 -6.05 10.43 -6.73
CA LYS A 51 -5.94 11.67 -5.97
C LYS A 51 -4.49 11.74 -5.50
N PRO A 52 -3.70 12.77 -5.87
CA PRO A 52 -2.60 13.10 -4.99
C PRO A 52 -3.29 13.26 -3.65
N ALA A 53 -2.84 12.53 -2.62
CA ALA A 53 -3.21 12.93 -1.29
C ALA A 53 -2.72 14.37 -1.20
N ASP A 54 -3.63 15.32 -1.37
CA ASP A 54 -3.47 16.73 -1.11
C ASP A 54 -3.21 16.85 0.38
N GLY A 55 -1.98 16.53 0.72
CA GLY A 55 -1.30 16.95 1.91
C GLY A 55 0.03 17.35 1.35
N LEU A 56 0.16 18.62 0.98
CA LEU A 56 1.44 19.29 0.95
C LEU A 56 2.06 19.01 2.32
N LEU A 57 2.83 17.93 2.42
CA LEU A 57 3.54 17.57 3.62
C LEU A 57 4.52 18.72 3.81
N THR A 58 4.20 19.63 4.72
CA THR A 58 5.12 20.61 5.28
C THR A 58 6.45 19.89 5.45
N GLY A 59 7.58 20.46 5.00
CA GLY A 59 8.86 19.73 4.88
C GLY A 59 9.20 18.83 6.09
N GLN A 60 8.83 19.27 7.29
CA GLN A 60 8.90 18.52 8.55
C GLN A 60 8.18 17.14 8.55
N HIS A 61 7.01 17.00 7.91
CA HIS A 61 6.31 15.71 7.79
C HIS A 61 7.05 14.74 6.87
N ASN A 62 7.67 15.23 5.80
CA ASN A 62 8.50 14.40 4.92
C ASN A 62 9.77 13.94 5.64
N GLU A 63 10.41 14.84 6.38
CA GLU A 63 11.57 14.51 7.22
C GLU A 63 11.22 13.49 8.31
N LEU A 64 10.06 13.63 8.95
CA LEU A 64 9.62 12.68 9.96
C LEU A 64 9.29 11.32 9.35
N LEU A 65 8.68 11.29 8.17
CA LEU A 65 8.38 10.06 7.44
C LEU A 65 9.66 9.34 7.01
N THR A 66 10.61 10.06 6.42
CA THR A 66 11.91 9.47 6.03
C THR A 66 12.68 8.97 7.25
N TYR A 67 12.65 9.72 8.36
CA TYR A 67 13.22 9.26 9.62
C TYR A 67 12.56 7.97 10.10
N ALA A 68 11.23 7.89 10.11
CA ALA A 68 10.51 6.67 10.49
C ALA A 68 10.85 5.48 9.57
N GLN A 69 10.95 5.69 8.26
CA GLN A 69 11.37 4.68 7.29
C GLN A 69 12.77 4.15 7.62
N THR A 70 13.73 5.03 7.87
CA THR A 70 15.11 4.63 8.19
C THR A 70 15.18 3.77 9.46
N LEU A 71 14.39 4.10 10.48
CA LEU A 71 14.34 3.32 11.72
C LEU A 71 13.75 1.94 11.51
N ILE A 72 12.68 1.85 10.72
CA ILE A 72 12.08 0.57 10.33
C ILE A 72 13.11 -0.29 9.60
N ASP A 73 13.78 0.26 8.58
CA ASP A 73 14.77 -0.47 7.79
C ASP A 73 15.97 -0.91 8.61
N LEU A 74 16.50 -0.03 9.46
CA LEU A 74 17.61 -0.35 10.37
C LEU A 74 17.23 -1.46 11.33
N LYS A 75 16.02 -1.42 11.90
CA LYS A 75 15.55 -2.46 12.82
C LYS A 75 15.34 -3.78 12.09
N ILE A 76 14.72 -3.77 10.92
CA ILE A 76 14.54 -4.94 10.08
C ILE A 76 15.89 -5.57 9.73
N LYS A 77 16.86 -4.75 9.32
CA LYS A 77 18.22 -5.21 9.02
C LYS A 77 18.90 -5.82 10.25
N SER A 78 18.84 -5.14 11.40
CA SER A 78 19.38 -5.63 12.67
C SER A 78 18.78 -6.98 13.07
N ILE A 79 17.46 -7.14 12.95
CA ILE A 79 16.78 -8.41 13.20
C ILE A 79 17.27 -9.47 12.22
N MET A 80 17.31 -9.16 10.92
CA MET A 80 17.75 -10.13 9.90
C MET A 80 19.21 -10.56 10.08
N ASP A 81 20.10 -9.64 10.46
CA ASP A 81 21.51 -9.93 10.70
C ASP A 81 21.74 -10.79 11.95
N SER A 82 20.82 -10.77 12.91
CA SER A 82 20.83 -11.68 14.06
C SER A 82 20.52 -13.15 13.70
N TYR A 83 19.98 -13.40 12.50
CA TYR A 83 19.61 -14.73 12.06
C TYR A 83 20.68 -15.41 11.19
N PRO A 84 20.77 -16.76 11.22
CA PRO A 84 21.69 -17.52 10.37
C PRO A 84 21.48 -17.21 8.88
N SER A 85 22.58 -17.06 8.16
CA SER A 85 22.58 -16.92 6.70
C SER A 85 21.83 -18.08 6.05
N GLY A 86 20.88 -17.77 5.15
CA GLY A 86 20.02 -18.75 4.48
C GLY A 86 18.66 -19.00 5.13
N ARG A 87 18.44 -18.57 6.38
CA ARG A 87 17.12 -18.66 7.05
C ARG A 87 16.53 -17.33 7.46
N ARG A 88 17.26 -16.23 7.28
CA ARG A 88 16.87 -14.86 7.69
C ARG A 88 15.44 -14.50 7.31
N MET A 89 15.12 -14.59 6.02
CA MET A 89 13.80 -14.24 5.51
C MET A 89 12.70 -15.16 6.07
N LYS A 90 12.95 -16.47 6.14
CA LYS A 90 11.97 -17.43 6.67
C LYS A 90 11.66 -17.18 8.15
N LEU A 91 12.70 -17.00 8.97
CA LEU A 91 12.55 -16.72 10.40
C LEU A 91 11.91 -15.36 10.65
N PHE A 92 12.28 -14.35 9.87
CA PHE A 92 11.65 -13.05 9.90
C PHE A 92 10.16 -13.14 9.58
N THR A 93 9.80 -13.79 8.48
CA THR A 93 8.41 -13.95 8.05
C THR A 93 7.56 -14.69 9.08
N VAL A 94 8.10 -15.73 9.73
CA VAL A 94 7.39 -16.48 10.77
C VAL A 94 7.03 -15.60 11.97
N ARG A 95 7.95 -14.73 12.41
CA ARG A 95 7.75 -13.91 13.61
C ARG A 95 6.99 -12.62 13.35
N PHE A 96 7.32 -11.93 12.26
CA PHE A 96 6.85 -10.57 12.00
C PHE A 96 5.85 -10.48 10.85
N GLY A 97 5.83 -11.45 9.93
CA GLY A 97 5.11 -11.38 8.67
C GLY A 97 6.03 -10.99 7.50
N SER A 98 5.48 -10.89 6.30
CA SER A 98 6.27 -10.47 5.14
C SER A 98 6.72 -9.02 5.26
N MET A 99 7.86 -8.67 4.66
CA MET A 99 8.34 -7.29 4.64
C MET A 99 7.28 -6.31 4.10
N GLU A 100 6.56 -6.74 3.07
CA GLU A 100 5.50 -5.94 2.48
C GLU A 100 4.29 -5.79 3.40
N SER A 101 3.92 -6.82 4.19
CA SER A 101 2.88 -6.64 5.21
C SER A 101 3.25 -5.57 6.24
N ILE A 102 4.52 -5.51 6.65
CA ILE A 102 4.99 -4.50 7.62
C ILE A 102 4.96 -3.11 6.99
N LYS A 103 5.34 -2.97 5.72
CA LYS A 103 5.31 -1.66 5.02
C LYS A 103 3.90 -1.17 4.72
N MET A 104 2.93 -2.07 4.59
CA MET A 104 1.53 -1.71 4.35
C MET A 104 0.80 -1.30 5.63
N MET A 105 1.27 -1.75 6.81
CA MET A 105 0.74 -1.31 8.10
C MET A 105 0.97 0.19 8.35
N THR A 106 0.18 0.77 9.26
CA THR A 106 0.49 2.10 9.80
C THR A 106 1.85 2.10 10.48
N ILE A 107 2.53 3.25 10.47
CA ILE A 107 3.86 3.40 11.08
C ILE A 107 3.83 3.04 12.56
N ALA A 108 2.76 3.42 13.28
CA ALA A 108 2.59 3.06 14.69
C ALA A 108 2.56 1.53 14.88
N CYS A 109 1.75 0.80 14.10
CA CYS A 109 1.68 -0.65 14.17
C CYS A 109 3.01 -1.31 13.76
N ALA A 110 3.70 -0.77 12.75
CA ALA A 110 5.01 -1.28 12.35
C ALA A 110 6.05 -1.13 13.47
N PHE A 111 6.05 0.01 14.18
CA PHE A 111 6.94 0.26 15.31
C PHE A 111 6.68 -0.70 16.47
N GLU A 112 5.41 -0.90 16.83
CA GLU A 112 5.01 -1.86 17.87
C GLU A 112 5.42 -3.30 17.48
N ARG A 113 5.13 -3.70 16.23
CA ARG A 113 5.45 -5.03 15.71
C ARG A 113 6.94 -5.31 15.73
N LEU A 114 7.76 -4.31 15.38
CA LEU A 114 9.23 -4.40 15.38
C LEU A 114 9.87 -4.09 16.73
N GLN A 115 9.07 -3.77 17.76
CA GLN A 115 9.52 -3.38 19.09
C GLN A 115 10.54 -2.23 19.04
N ILE A 116 10.21 -1.19 18.27
CA ILE A 116 10.97 0.06 18.20
C ILE A 116 10.44 0.98 19.29
N ASP A 117 11.34 1.55 20.10
CA ASP A 117 10.98 2.50 21.15
C ASP A 117 10.40 3.79 20.54
N THR A 118 9.12 4.05 20.83
CA THR A 118 8.38 5.23 20.37
C THR A 118 8.56 6.45 21.28
N GLY A 119 9.17 6.29 22.45
CA GLY A 119 9.27 7.35 23.47
C GLY A 119 10.05 8.60 23.01
N LYS A 120 10.87 8.46 21.96
CA LYS A 120 11.66 9.56 21.40
C LYS A 120 11.03 10.23 20.18
N ILE A 121 9.95 9.68 19.63
CA ILE A 121 9.39 10.12 18.35
C ILE A 121 7.92 10.44 18.49
N ASN A 122 7.57 11.70 18.18
CA ASN A 122 6.17 12.09 18.09
C ASN A 122 5.54 11.51 16.82
N LEU A 123 4.94 10.32 16.93
CA LEU A 123 4.25 9.63 15.82
C LEU A 123 2.87 10.21 15.49
N LYS A 124 2.34 11.15 16.30
CA LYS A 124 1.02 11.79 16.09
C LYS A 124 0.80 12.30 14.65
N PRO A 125 1.77 12.95 13.98
CA PRO A 125 1.60 13.44 12.61
C PRO A 125 1.53 12.33 11.55
N LEU A 126 1.93 11.11 11.90
CA LEU A 126 2.02 9.94 11.02
C LEU A 126 1.03 8.82 11.43
N ALA A 127 0.12 9.09 12.36
CA ALA A 127 -0.73 8.06 12.98
C ALA A 127 -1.45 7.17 11.97
N ASN A 128 -1.98 7.77 10.90
CA ASN A 128 -2.74 7.07 9.86
C ASN A 128 -1.94 6.85 8.57
N LYS A 129 -0.61 7.02 8.60
CA LYS A 129 0.24 6.84 7.43
C LYS A 129 0.98 5.50 7.50
N ASN A 130 1.15 4.87 6.35
CA ASN A 130 2.03 3.71 6.22
C ASN A 130 3.47 4.12 5.83
N TYR A 131 4.31 3.11 5.63
CA TYR A 131 5.70 3.29 5.21
C TYR A 131 5.84 4.16 3.96
N TYR A 132 4.90 4.09 3.02
CA TYR A 132 4.94 4.87 1.78
C TYR A 132 4.34 6.27 1.91
N GLY A 133 3.85 6.65 3.10
CA GLY A 133 3.19 7.92 3.34
C GLY A 133 1.72 7.98 2.90
N ASN A 134 1.17 6.84 2.45
CA ASN A 134 -0.23 6.71 2.08
C ASN A 134 -1.09 6.63 3.34
N GLN A 135 -2.28 7.19 3.28
CA GLN A 135 -3.26 7.08 4.34
C GLN A 135 -3.82 5.66 4.36
N VAL A 136 -3.81 5.04 5.54
CA VAL A 136 -4.42 3.73 5.80
C VAL A 136 -5.67 4.00 6.64
N GLU A 137 -6.82 3.64 6.09
CA GLU A 137 -8.14 3.72 6.74
C GLU A 137 -8.39 2.51 7.65
#